data_AF-A0A0X8D8Y6-F1
#
_entry.id   AF-A0A0X8D8Y6-F1
#
_cell.length_a   1.000
_cell.length_b   1.000
_cell.length_c   1.000
_cell.angle_alpha   90.00
_cell.angle_beta   90.00
_cell.angle_gamma   90.00
#
_symmetry.space_group_name_H-M   'P 1'
#
loop_
_entity.id
_entity.type
_entity.pdbx_description
1 polymer ?
#
loop_
_entity_poly.entity_id
_entity_poly.type
_entity_poly.pdbx_seq_one_letter_code
_entity_poly.pdbx_strand_id
1 'polypeptide(L)' 'MSIVFSFLYEKRYIAPLYDILDEVMYTDGDEMLYAVVTDVRMSEGRFLYKIQLEDYTVLQDIDEKALAGVQEHGQN' A
#
# COMPACT_ATOMS: atom_id res chain seq x y z
N MET A 1 -7.66 -19.71 -5.80
CA MET A 1 -7.49 -18.43 -6.54
C MET A 1 -8.80 -18.06 -7.21
N SER A 2 -9.34 -16.86 -6.94
CA SER A 2 -10.56 -16.37 -7.60
C SER A 2 -10.18 -15.71 -8.93
N ILE A 3 -10.52 -16.36 -10.05
CA ILE A 3 -10.26 -15.90 -11.43
C ILE A 3 -10.86 -14.50 -11.69
N VAL A 4 -11.91 -14.14 -10.95
CA VAL A 4 -12.62 -12.86 -11.09
C VAL A 4 -11.72 -11.68 -10.72
N PHE A 5 -11.00 -11.74 -9.60
CA PHE A 5 -10.22 -10.58 -9.15
C PHE A 5 -9.05 -10.28 -10.08
N SER A 6 -8.30 -11.30 -10.51
CA SER A 6 -7.23 -11.13 -11.50
C SER A 6 -7.75 -10.52 -12.80
N PHE A 7 -8.90 -10.99 -13.29
CA PHE A 7 -9.55 -10.40 -14.45
C PHE A 7 -9.91 -8.92 -14.22
N LEU A 8 -10.51 -8.57 -13.08
CA LEU A 8 -10.86 -7.19 -12.77
C LEU A 8 -9.62 -6.29 -12.72
N TYR A 9 -8.52 -6.77 -12.13
CA TYR A 9 -7.26 -6.03 -12.07
C TYR A 9 -6.62 -5.84 -13.45
N GLU A 10 -6.52 -6.90 -14.26
CA GLU A 10 -6.00 -6.84 -15.63
C GLU A 10 -6.82 -5.90 -16.53
N LYS A 11 -8.13 -5.83 -16.29
CA LYS A 11 -9.04 -4.92 -17.00
C LYS A 11 -9.10 -3.52 -16.38
N ARG A 12 -8.33 -3.25 -15.31
CA ARG A 12 -8.29 -1.98 -14.58
C ARG A 12 -9.63 -1.57 -13.96
N TYR A 13 -10.50 -2.54 -13.66
CA TYR A 13 -11.73 -2.31 -12.89
C TYR A 13 -11.46 -2.19 -11.39
N ILE A 14 -10.32 -2.70 -10.93
CA ILE A 14 -9.79 -2.49 -9.59
C ILE A 14 -8.31 -2.12 -9.71
N ALA A 15 -7.84 -1.28 -8.79
CA ALA A 15 -6.46 -0.86 -8.68
C ALA A 15 -6.12 -0.67 -7.19
N PRO A 16 -4.84 -0.85 -6.79
CA PRO A 16 -4.39 -0.49 -5.46
C PRO A 16 -4.57 1.01 -5.23
N LEU A 17 -4.77 1.41 -3.98
CA LEU A 17 -4.86 2.82 -3.61
C LEU A 17 -3.51 3.55 -3.74
N TYR A 18 -2.40 2.83 -3.52
CA TYR A 18 -1.04 3.37 -3.58
C TYR A 18 -0.22 2.63 -4.65
N ASP A 19 0.63 3.35 -5.37
CA ASP A 19 1.56 2.79 -6.35
C ASP A 19 2.97 2.64 -5.76
N ILE A 20 3.83 1.91 -6.47
CA ILE A 20 5.24 1.77 -6.10
C ILE A 20 5.90 3.14 -6.13
N LEU A 21 6.72 3.42 -5.11
CA LEU A 21 7.38 4.70 -4.80
C LEU A 21 6.48 5.75 -4.15
N ASP A 22 5.19 5.49 -3.92
CA ASP A 22 4.38 6.39 -3.11
C ASP A 22 4.87 6.43 -1.66
N GLU A 23 4.93 7.64 -1.11
CA GLU A 23 5.17 7.87 0.31
C GLU A 23 3.85 7.69 1.07
N VAL A 24 3.89 6.88 2.13
CA VAL A 24 2.74 6.53 2.96
C VAL A 24 3.09 6.61 4.44
N MET A 25 2.08 6.82 5.27
CA MET A 25 2.15 6.63 6.71
C MET A 25 1.66 5.23 7.04
N TYR A 26 2.51 4.41 7.64
CA TYR A 26 2.17 3.09 8.18
C TYR A 26 1.78 3.20 9.66
N THR A 27 0.65 2.60 10.04
CA THR A 27 0.21 2.56 11.44
C THR A 27 0.54 1.21 12.07
N ASP A 28 1.34 1.23 13.13
CA ASP A 28 1.63 0.07 13.99
C ASP A 28 1.15 0.35 15.42
N GLY A 29 -0.05 -0.15 15.75
CA GLY A 29 -0.71 0.20 17.01
C GLY A 29 -1.04 1.69 17.08
N ASP A 30 -0.40 2.39 18.02
CA ASP A 30 -0.55 3.85 18.22
C ASP A 30 0.54 4.67 17.52
N GLU A 31 1.53 4.02 16.91
CA GLU A 31 2.64 4.70 16.22
C GLU A 31 2.34 4.88 14.73
N MET A 32 2.71 6.03 14.19
CA MET A 32 2.69 6.31 12.76
C MET A 32 4.12 6.48 12.26
N LEU A 33 4.49 5.69 11.26
CA LEU A 33 5.84 5.63 10.69
C LEU A 33 5.79 6.01 9.21
N TYR A 34 6.74 6.84 8.78
CA TYR A 34 6.92 7.13 7.36
C TYR A 34 7.48 5.91 6.63
N ALA A 35 6.92 5.63 5.45
CA ALA A 35 7.35 4.52 4.64
C ALA A 35 7.18 4.81 3.14
N VAL A 36 7.89 4.04 2.32
CA VAL A 36 7.75 4.06 0.86
C VAL A 36 7.24 2.71 0.38
N VAL A 37 6.26 2.71 -0.51
CA VAL A 37 5.77 1.49 -1.15
C VAL A 37 6.84 0.96 -2.12
N THR A 38 7.22 -0.30 -1.96
CA THR A 38 8.25 -0.95 -2.80
C THR A 38 7.71 -2.07 -3.67
N ASP A 39 6.55 -2.63 -3.32
CA ASP A 39 5.85 -3.62 -4.13
C ASP A 39 4.37 -3.68 -3.72
N VAL A 40 3.51 -4.11 -4.65
CA VAL A 40 2.09 -4.33 -4.41
C VAL A 40 1.62 -5.61 -5.09
N ARG A 41 0.92 -6.46 -4.33
CA ARG A 41 0.40 -7.74 -4.83
C ARG A 41 -1.05 -7.93 -4.45
N MET A 42 -1.82 -8.58 -5.32
CA MET A 42 -3.18 -8.98 -4.99
C MET A 42 -3.19 -10.43 -4.49
N SER A 43 -3.73 -10.64 -3.29
CA SER A 43 -3.92 -11.96 -2.70
C SER A 43 -5.31 -12.06 -2.08
N GLU A 44 -6.04 -13.14 -2.38
CA GLU A 44 -7.38 -13.40 -1.82
C GLU A 44 -8.38 -12.24 -1.94
N GLY A 45 -8.28 -11.46 -3.02
CA GLY A 45 -9.17 -10.31 -3.27
C GLY A 45 -8.82 -9.05 -2.48
N ARG A 46 -7.59 -8.95 -1.95
CA ARG A 46 -7.05 -7.78 -1.25
C ARG A 46 -5.70 -7.37 -1.85
N PHE A 47 -5.41 -6.08 -1.82
CA PHE A 47 -4.07 -5.57 -2.09
C PHE A 47 -3.24 -5.65 -0.82
N LEU A 48 -2.07 -6.25 -0.94
CA LEU A 48 -1.06 -6.37 0.09
C LEU A 48 0.19 -5.63 -0.37
N TYR A 49 0.74 -4.84 0.54
CA TYR A 49 1.84 -3.94 0.25
C TYR A 49 3.13 -4.42 0.90
N LYS A 50 4.24 -4.15 0.22
CA LYS A 50 5.57 -4.19 0.78
C LYS A 50 6.07 -2.77 0.91
N ILE A 51 6.42 -2.38 2.13
CA ILE A 51 6.86 -1.02 2.44
C ILE A 51 8.27 -1.05 3.02
N GLN A 52 8.99 0.05 2.84
CA GLN A 52 10.28 0.28 3.47
C GLN A 52 10.17 1.50 4.39
N LEU A 53 10.51 1.32 5.66
CA LEU A 53 10.58 2.40 6.65
C LEU A 53 11.84 3.26 6.44
N GLU A 54 11.90 4.42 7.11
CA GLU A 54 13.07 5.33 7.04
C GLU A 54 14.38 4.69 7.50
N ASP A 55 14.31 3.74 8.44
CA ASP A 55 15.46 3.00 8.96
C ASP A 55 15.91 1.83 8.05
N TYR A 56 15.35 1.75 6.83
CA TYR A 56 15.54 0.69 5.85
C TYR A 56 14.94 -0.67 6.23
N THR A 57 14.17 -0.75 7.32
CA THR A 57 13.39 -1.94 7.65
C THR A 57 12.32 -2.18 6.58
N VAL A 58 12.20 -3.43 6.13
CA VAL A 58 11.23 -3.84 5.11
C VAL A 58 10.10 -4.63 5.75
N LEU A 59 8.88 -4.14 5.62
CA LEU A 59 7.66 -4.81 6.05
C LEU A 59 6.90 -5.36 4.83
N GLN A 60 6.27 -6.51 4.98
CA GLN A 60 5.57 -7.23 3.92
C GLN A 60 4.17 -7.62 4.38
N ASP A 61 3.30 -7.86 3.41
CA ASP A 61 1.91 -8.30 3.64
C ASP A 61 1.08 -7.31 4.46
N ILE A 62 1.36 -6.02 4.27
CA ILE A 62 0.63 -4.93 4.92
C ILE A 62 -0.71 -4.72 4.21
N ASP A 63 -1.81 -4.73 4.97
CA ASP A 63 -3.15 -4.44 4.46
C ASP A 63 -3.25 -2.95 4.10
N GLU A 64 -3.92 -2.65 2.99
CA GLU A 64 -4.17 -1.27 2.52
C GLU A 64 -4.71 -0.35 3.63
N LYS A 65 -5.50 -0.89 4.55
CA LYS A 65 -6.11 -0.14 5.67
C LYS A 65 -5.11 0.33 6.73
N ALA A 66 -3.93 -0.27 6.79
CA ALA A 66 -2.86 0.13 7.70
C ALA A 66 -2.01 1.27 7.14
N LEU A 67 -2.30 1.70 5.90
CA LEU A 67 -1.61 2.79 5.22
C LEU A 67 -2.52 4.01 5.13
N ALA A 68 -1.92 5.18 5.25
CA ALA A 68 -2.54 6.47 4.94
C ALA A 68 -1.63 7.24 3.98
N GLY A 69 -2.22 8.03 3.08
CA GLY A 69 -1.41 8.88 2.20
C GLY A 69 -0.69 9.95 3.02
N VAL A 70 0.54 10.27 2.67
CA VAL A 70 1.19 11.47 3.20
C VAL A 70 0.44 12.67 2.63
N GLN A 71 -0.40 13.32 3.43
CA GLN A 71 -1.03 14.56 2.98
C GLN A 71 0.08 15.57 2.71
N GLU A 72 0.29 15.91 1.45
CA GLU A 72 0.91 17.19 1.13
C GLU A 72 0.01 18.27 1.72
N HIS A 73 0.45 18.88 2.82
CA HIS A 73 -0.02 20.21 3.19
C HIS A 73 0.51 21.19 2.13
N GLY A 74 -0.08 21.14 0.94
CA GLY A 74 0.02 22.18 -0.07
C GLY A 74 -0.69 23.41 0.46
N GLN A 75 0.07 24.28 1.12
CA GLN A 75 -0.33 25.66 1.34
C GLN A 75 -0.43 26.39 -0.02
N ASN A 76 -1.54 27.12 -0.17
CA ASN A 76 -1.91 28.12 -1.19
C ASN A 76 -2.61 27.63 -2.46
#